data_AF-A0A7V8U8U0-F1
#
_entry.id   AF-A0A7V8U8U0-F1
#
_cell.length_a   1.000
_cell.length_b   1.000
_cell.length_c   1.000
_cell.angle_alpha   90.00
_cell.angle_beta   90.00
_cell.angle_gamma   90.00
#
_symmetry.space_group_name_H-M   'P 1'
#
loop_
_entity.id
_entity.type
_entity.pdbx_description
1 polymer ?
#
loop_
_entity_poly.entity_id
_entity_poly.type
_entity_poly.pdbx_seq_one_letter_code
_entity_poly.pdbx_strand_id
1 'polypeptide(L)'
;MCPRGSNRSVELGALVAPQPPSPSEAEGPAPIATLPAPRRIAANGIFSALECRQEHEKRVDHDQRRWKRGVSRRRSDRLGRDPVQQSLVNLLPPATLAAILAFWGLAPAAWVEAPWSLPAVAVGTVVFVQCLEFVFERHAGWRMNWREFATDLFYFGFFFFVIGWLSDTLINSPLRELKEAWGIGTPWLAELPYLLQALIALFLFELGQYWMHRAMHNWTPLWLTHAPHHHLTQLNAMKGYIGNPIELFLISIGVIALLDINLDALFASITVGSAIAIYAHANVRADPPIWYGFFFTTIRNHSLHHTATSYEDTRCNYGNSVIFWDRLFGTYKEGESAIVGQDDRKRLSIREQWLFPLRPWLERRKAVRD
;
A
#
# COMPACT_ATOMS: atom_id res chain seq x y z
N MET A 1 -54.91 -61.47 -31.91
CA MET A 1 -53.54 -62.05 -31.85
C MET A 1 -52.77 -61.42 -30.69
N CYS A 2 -51.92 -62.19 -30.04
CA CYS A 2 -51.05 -61.85 -28.90
C CYS A 2 -49.57 -62.16 -29.31
N PRO A 3 -48.51 -61.88 -28.53
CA PRO A 3 -48.36 -60.97 -27.37
C PRO A 3 -46.99 -60.22 -27.25
N ARG A 4 -46.92 -59.25 -26.30
CA ARG A 4 -45.82 -58.93 -25.32
C ARG A 4 -44.35 -58.61 -25.72
N GLY A 5 -43.80 -57.64 -24.97
CA GLY A 5 -42.37 -57.44 -24.64
C GLY A 5 -42.17 -56.08 -23.92
N SER A 6 -42.40 -55.93 -22.60
CA SER A 6 -41.57 -56.29 -21.42
C SER A 6 -40.59 -55.18 -20.97
N ASN A 7 -40.90 -54.55 -19.83
CA ASN A 7 -40.04 -53.62 -19.07
C ASN A 7 -38.72 -54.27 -18.57
N ARG A 8 -37.73 -53.43 -18.23
CA ARG A 8 -36.90 -53.63 -17.02
C ARG A 8 -36.24 -52.34 -16.52
N SER A 9 -36.46 -52.04 -15.24
CA SER A 9 -35.64 -51.17 -14.39
C SER A 9 -34.69 -52.06 -13.56
N VAL A 10 -33.52 -51.54 -13.14
CA VAL A 10 -32.67 -52.16 -12.09
C VAL A 10 -32.02 -51.05 -11.24
N GLU A 11 -31.77 -51.36 -9.97
CA GLU A 11 -31.49 -50.44 -8.85
C GLU A 11 -30.00 -50.17 -8.55
N LEU A 12 -29.77 -49.37 -7.50
CA LEU A 12 -28.48 -49.04 -6.89
C LEU A 12 -27.73 -50.28 -6.32
N GLY A 13 -26.41 -50.17 -6.28
CA GLY A 13 -25.54 -50.97 -5.40
C GLY A 13 -24.34 -50.16 -4.91
N ALA A 14 -24.19 -50.02 -3.60
CA ALA A 14 -23.04 -49.34 -2.98
C ALA A 14 -21.83 -50.27 -2.86
N LEU A 15 -20.61 -49.74 -2.96
CA LEU A 15 -19.37 -50.47 -2.71
C LEU A 15 -18.46 -49.74 -1.73
N VAL A 16 -17.95 -50.51 -0.78
CA VAL A 16 -17.20 -50.08 0.41
C VAL A 16 -15.69 -50.21 0.16
N ALA A 17 -14.89 -49.32 0.74
CA ALA A 17 -13.42 -49.35 0.64
C ALA A 17 -12.80 -50.40 1.60
N PRO A 18 -11.71 -51.09 1.20
CA PRO A 18 -11.01 -52.05 2.07
C PRO A 18 -10.03 -51.37 3.04
N GLN A 19 -9.93 -51.94 4.24
CA GLN A 19 -8.96 -51.59 5.30
C GLN A 19 -7.61 -52.32 5.12
N PRO A 20 -6.48 -51.80 5.64
CA PRO A 20 -5.19 -52.48 5.63
C PRO A 20 -5.05 -53.49 6.80
N PRO A 21 -4.25 -54.57 6.64
CA PRO A 21 -3.95 -55.52 7.72
C PRO A 21 -2.83 -55.04 8.67
N SER A 22 -2.85 -55.56 9.90
CA SER A 22 -1.87 -55.33 10.98
C SER A 22 -0.92 -56.56 11.17
N PRO A 23 0.17 -56.46 11.96
CA PRO A 23 1.40 -57.20 11.64
C PRO A 23 1.69 -58.49 12.44
N SER A 24 2.17 -59.50 11.70
CA SER A 24 3.08 -60.60 12.10
C SER A 24 3.58 -61.33 10.81
N GLU A 25 4.73 -62.01 10.74
CA GLU A 25 5.88 -62.07 11.65
C GLU A 25 7.22 -62.30 10.91
N ALA A 26 8.31 -61.89 11.56
CA ALA A 26 9.75 -62.13 11.36
C ALA A 26 10.31 -63.20 10.38
N GLU A 27 11.21 -62.76 9.47
CA GLU A 27 12.43 -63.50 9.06
C GLU A 27 13.62 -62.53 8.83
N GLY A 28 14.85 -63.05 8.92
CA GLY A 28 16.11 -62.27 9.03
C GLY A 28 16.80 -61.82 7.72
N PRO A 29 17.97 -61.16 7.81
CA PRO A 29 18.51 -60.34 6.73
C PRO A 29 19.36 -61.10 5.68
N ALA A 30 19.16 -60.74 4.41
CA ALA A 30 20.00 -61.11 3.27
C ALA A 30 20.90 -59.92 2.83
N PRO A 31 22.03 -60.15 2.13
CA PRO A 31 23.16 -59.22 2.14
C PRO A 31 23.01 -57.98 1.23
N ILE A 32 23.76 -56.94 1.59
CA ILE A 32 23.84 -55.65 0.89
C ILE A 32 24.46 -55.82 -0.50
N ALA A 33 23.66 -55.62 -1.55
CA ALA A 33 24.15 -55.41 -2.91
C ALA A 33 24.53 -53.93 -3.09
N THR A 34 25.81 -53.65 -3.33
CA THR A 34 26.32 -52.31 -3.60
C THR A 34 25.82 -51.80 -4.96
N LEU A 35 25.00 -50.74 -4.96
CA LEU A 35 24.66 -50.00 -6.18
C LEU A 35 25.87 -49.19 -6.67
N PRO A 36 26.06 -49.02 -8.00
CA PRO A 36 27.21 -48.31 -8.54
C PRO A 36 27.12 -46.79 -8.30
N ALA A 37 28.27 -46.16 -8.09
CA ALA A 37 28.35 -44.72 -7.88
C ALA A 37 27.77 -43.92 -9.07
N PRO A 38 26.95 -42.87 -8.83
CA PRO A 38 26.43 -42.04 -9.90
C PRO A 38 27.58 -41.30 -10.61
N ARG A 39 27.57 -41.35 -11.95
CA ARG A 39 28.55 -40.67 -12.79
C ARG A 39 28.54 -39.17 -12.52
N ARG A 40 29.73 -38.55 -12.47
CA ARG A 40 29.88 -37.09 -12.43
C ARG A 40 29.27 -36.46 -13.69
N ILE A 41 28.07 -35.90 -13.56
CA ILE A 41 27.55 -34.89 -14.48
C ILE A 41 28.06 -33.53 -13.99
N ALA A 42 28.53 -32.69 -14.91
CA ALA A 42 29.20 -31.43 -14.58
C ALA A 42 28.26 -30.45 -13.86
N ALA A 43 28.62 -30.03 -12.64
CA ALA A 43 27.86 -29.11 -11.83
C ALA A 43 28.10 -27.63 -12.21
N ASN A 44 27.74 -27.26 -13.44
CA ASN A 44 27.71 -25.87 -13.89
C ASN A 44 26.24 -25.44 -14.06
N GLY A 45 25.66 -24.75 -13.07
CA GLY A 45 24.30 -24.19 -13.22
C GLY A 45 23.54 -23.80 -11.95
N ILE A 46 23.94 -24.25 -10.75
CA ILE A 46 23.14 -24.03 -9.50
C ILE A 46 23.78 -23.00 -8.55
N PHE A 47 24.99 -22.51 -8.83
CA PHE A 47 25.67 -21.53 -7.95
C PHE A 47 25.16 -20.08 -8.08
N SER A 48 24.56 -19.69 -9.20
CA SER A 48 24.33 -18.25 -9.48
C SER A 48 23.30 -17.56 -8.57
N ALA A 49 22.28 -18.27 -8.04
CA ALA A 49 21.24 -17.63 -7.24
C ALA A 49 21.72 -17.21 -5.84
N LEU A 50 22.54 -18.04 -5.19
CA LEU A 50 23.14 -17.70 -3.89
C LEU A 50 24.28 -16.70 -4.04
N GLU A 51 25.10 -16.81 -5.09
CA GLU A 51 26.17 -15.84 -5.37
C GLU A 51 25.59 -14.47 -5.74
N CYS A 52 24.55 -14.41 -6.59
CA CYS A 52 23.86 -13.16 -6.91
C CYS A 52 23.19 -12.54 -5.67
N ARG A 53 22.54 -13.33 -4.80
CA ARG A 53 22.02 -12.83 -3.52
C ARG A 53 23.15 -12.27 -2.64
N GLN A 54 24.27 -12.98 -2.50
CA GLN A 54 25.39 -12.53 -1.69
C GLN A 54 26.11 -11.30 -2.28
N GLU A 55 26.23 -11.19 -3.60
CA GLU A 55 26.77 -10.00 -4.25
C GLU A 55 25.82 -8.81 -4.13
N HIS A 56 24.51 -9.03 -4.24
CA HIS A 56 23.50 -8.01 -3.99
C HIS A 56 23.55 -7.53 -2.52
N GLU A 57 23.58 -8.44 -1.56
CA GLU A 57 23.76 -8.13 -0.13
C GLU A 57 25.08 -7.37 0.14
N LYS A 58 26.20 -7.77 -0.49
CA LYS A 58 27.49 -7.06 -0.40
C LYS A 58 27.43 -5.67 -1.05
N ARG A 59 26.71 -5.49 -2.15
CA ARG A 59 26.49 -4.18 -2.80
C ARG A 59 25.64 -3.26 -1.92
N VAL A 60 24.56 -3.80 -1.36
CA VAL A 60 23.66 -3.10 -0.43
C VAL A 60 24.40 -2.75 0.87
N ASP A 61 25.23 -3.63 1.42
CA ASP A 61 26.06 -3.32 2.59
C ASP A 61 27.16 -2.31 2.28
N HIS A 62 27.80 -2.39 1.10
CA HIS A 62 28.74 -1.37 0.64
C HIS A 62 28.07 0.01 0.52
N ASP A 63 26.90 0.08 -0.10
CA ASP A 63 26.12 1.32 -0.21
C ASP A 63 25.52 1.76 1.13
N GLN A 64 25.17 0.85 2.05
CA GLN A 64 24.82 1.20 3.43
C GLN A 64 26.01 1.76 4.20
N ARG A 65 27.22 1.20 4.07
CA ARG A 65 28.42 1.72 4.74
C ARG A 65 28.87 3.04 4.12
N ARG A 66 28.65 3.23 2.82
CA ARG A 66 28.85 4.50 2.11
C ARG A 66 27.81 5.54 2.49
N TRP A 67 26.55 5.13 2.71
CA TRP A 67 25.46 5.98 3.19
C TRP A 67 25.64 6.32 4.67
N LYS A 68 25.97 5.38 5.57
CA LYS A 68 26.22 5.63 7.00
C LYS A 68 27.44 6.53 7.22
N ARG A 69 28.56 6.30 6.52
CA ARG A 69 29.70 7.25 6.48
C ARG A 69 29.33 8.57 5.78
N GLY A 70 28.43 8.48 4.81
CA GLY A 70 27.79 9.62 4.16
C GLY A 70 26.88 10.40 5.11
N VAL A 71 26.24 9.78 6.11
CA VAL A 71 25.33 10.39 7.09
C VAL A 71 26.09 11.04 8.24
N SER A 72 27.20 10.43 8.69
CA SER A 72 28.10 11.09 9.64
C SER A 72 28.78 12.31 9.01
N ARG A 73 29.10 12.28 7.70
CA ARG A 73 29.49 13.47 6.93
C ARG A 73 28.31 14.41 6.64
N ARG A 74 27.13 13.92 6.24
CA ARG A 74 25.92 14.74 5.93
C ARG A 74 25.29 15.40 7.14
N ARG A 75 25.72 15.07 8.37
CA ARG A 75 25.43 15.93 9.53
C ARG A 75 26.03 17.34 9.35
N SER A 76 27.07 17.50 8.51
CA SER A 76 27.55 18.79 8.00
C SER A 76 26.93 19.25 6.68
N ASP A 77 26.25 18.38 5.90
CA ASP A 77 25.43 18.79 4.73
C ASP A 77 24.09 19.45 5.15
N ARG A 78 24.07 20.07 6.34
CA ARG A 78 23.05 21.02 6.80
C ARG A 78 23.33 22.43 6.23
N LEU A 79 23.91 22.48 5.03
CA LEU A 79 24.44 23.68 4.38
C LEU A 79 23.59 24.03 3.16
N GLY A 80 23.08 25.27 3.14
CA GLY A 80 22.43 25.85 1.95
C GLY A 80 21.17 26.67 2.22
N ARG A 81 20.54 26.56 3.40
CA ARG A 81 19.31 27.28 3.72
C ARG A 81 19.32 27.77 5.18
N ASP A 82 18.79 28.98 5.40
CA ASP A 82 18.69 29.62 6.70
C ASP A 82 17.85 28.76 7.68
N PRO A 83 18.28 28.54 8.94
CA PRO A 83 17.47 27.89 9.97
C PRO A 83 16.04 28.40 10.11
N VAL A 84 15.79 29.71 9.92
CA VAL A 84 14.44 30.28 9.95
C VAL A 84 13.63 29.79 8.75
N GLN A 85 14.18 29.83 7.54
CA GLN A 85 13.55 29.30 6.33
C GLN A 85 13.25 27.80 6.45
N GLN A 86 14.15 26.99 7.03
CA GLN A 86 13.89 25.56 7.23
C GLN A 86 12.80 25.32 8.29
N SER A 87 12.74 26.13 9.34
CA SER A 87 11.65 26.08 10.32
C SER A 87 10.29 26.38 9.69
N LEU A 88 10.23 27.35 8.76
CA LEU A 88 9.00 27.65 8.00
C LEU A 88 8.60 26.48 7.10
N VAL A 89 9.54 25.85 6.37
CA VAL A 89 9.25 24.67 5.53
C VAL A 89 8.73 23.49 6.37
N ASN A 90 9.26 23.30 7.58
CA ASN A 90 8.79 22.27 8.51
C ASN A 90 7.37 22.52 9.03
N LEU A 91 6.89 23.76 9.01
CA LEU A 91 5.51 24.10 9.37
C LEU A 91 4.51 23.97 8.21
N LEU A 92 4.96 23.74 6.97
CA LEU A 92 4.05 23.61 5.83
C LEU A 92 3.03 22.46 5.99
N PRO A 93 3.40 21.21 6.35
CA PRO A 93 2.41 20.16 6.55
C PRO A 93 1.31 20.51 7.58
N PRO A 94 1.61 20.88 8.85
CA PRO A 94 0.56 21.24 9.79
C PRO A 94 -0.21 22.52 9.41
N ALA A 95 0.43 23.49 8.73
CA ALA A 95 -0.27 24.68 8.24
C ALA A 95 -1.28 24.34 7.14
N THR A 96 -0.96 23.41 6.23
CA THR A 96 -1.92 22.91 5.23
C THR A 96 -3.09 22.19 5.89
N LEU A 97 -2.86 21.35 6.91
CA LEU A 97 -3.97 20.70 7.63
C LEU A 97 -4.87 21.73 8.32
N ALA A 98 -4.27 22.73 8.99
CA ALA A 98 -5.01 23.82 9.62
C ALA A 98 -5.81 24.65 8.60
N ALA A 99 -5.25 24.93 7.42
CA ALA A 99 -5.93 25.64 6.35
C ALA A 99 -7.11 24.85 5.78
N ILE A 100 -6.97 23.53 5.61
CA ILE A 100 -8.05 22.64 5.16
C ILE A 100 -9.17 22.56 6.22
N LEU A 101 -8.82 22.38 7.50
CA LEU A 101 -9.78 22.37 8.60
C LEU A 101 -10.53 23.70 8.73
N ALA A 102 -9.82 24.83 8.58
CA ALA A 102 -10.42 26.16 8.60
C ALA A 102 -11.30 26.41 7.37
N PHE A 103 -10.89 25.94 6.18
CA PHE A 103 -11.68 26.04 4.96
C PHE A 103 -13.05 25.36 5.13
N TRP A 104 -13.08 24.08 5.51
CA TRP A 104 -14.34 23.34 5.61
C TRP A 104 -15.21 23.84 6.78
N GLY A 105 -14.63 24.15 7.94
CA GLY A 105 -15.37 24.66 9.09
C GLY A 105 -15.87 26.11 8.95
N LEU A 106 -15.47 26.82 7.90
CA LEU A 106 -15.94 28.18 7.57
C LEU A 106 -16.60 28.27 6.18
N ALA A 107 -16.66 27.16 5.42
CA ALA A 107 -17.24 27.14 4.09
C ALA A 107 -18.77 27.31 4.18
N PRO A 108 -19.39 28.14 3.32
CA PRO A 108 -20.84 28.18 3.19
C PRO A 108 -21.38 26.80 2.80
N ALA A 109 -22.57 26.42 3.30
CA ALA A 109 -23.20 25.14 2.95
C ALA A 109 -23.26 24.89 1.43
N ALA A 110 -23.57 25.94 0.65
CA ALA A 110 -23.57 25.90 -0.82
C ALA A 110 -22.22 25.56 -1.48
N TRP A 111 -21.10 25.69 -0.76
CA TRP A 111 -19.77 25.20 -1.21
C TRP A 111 -19.54 23.77 -0.73
N VAL A 112 -19.93 23.44 0.50
CA VAL A 112 -19.82 22.07 1.05
C VAL A 112 -20.66 21.07 0.25
N GLU A 113 -21.89 21.44 -0.12
CA GLU A 113 -22.80 20.63 -0.94
C GLU A 113 -22.42 20.59 -2.43
N ALA A 114 -21.49 21.43 -2.88
CA ALA A 114 -21.15 21.52 -4.29
C ALA A 114 -20.29 20.33 -4.74
N PRO A 115 -20.64 19.58 -5.79
CA PRO A 115 -19.92 18.37 -6.20
C PRO A 115 -18.49 18.65 -6.69
N TRP A 116 -18.13 19.90 -6.95
CA TRP A 116 -16.78 20.31 -7.34
C TRP A 116 -15.86 20.64 -6.16
N SER A 117 -16.37 20.87 -4.95
CA SER A 117 -15.56 21.43 -3.85
C SER A 117 -14.54 20.43 -3.31
N LEU A 118 -14.96 19.20 -3.00
CA LEU A 118 -14.08 18.13 -2.55
C LEU A 118 -12.94 17.83 -3.54
N PRO A 119 -13.20 17.58 -4.84
CA PRO A 119 -12.12 17.37 -5.80
C PRO A 119 -11.29 18.63 -6.05
N ALA A 120 -11.85 19.84 -5.96
CA ALA A 120 -11.06 21.08 -6.07
C ALA A 120 -10.05 21.24 -4.92
N VAL A 121 -10.44 20.92 -3.68
CA VAL A 121 -9.50 20.93 -2.54
C VAL A 121 -8.43 19.84 -2.69
N ALA A 122 -8.79 18.63 -3.15
CA ALA A 122 -7.82 17.56 -3.40
C ALA A 122 -6.81 17.93 -4.50
N VAL A 123 -7.29 18.40 -5.66
CA VAL A 123 -6.44 18.88 -6.77
C VAL A 123 -5.58 20.06 -6.32
N GLY A 124 -6.16 21.05 -5.63
CA GLY A 124 -5.43 22.21 -5.11
C GLY A 124 -4.32 21.82 -4.14
N THR A 125 -4.56 20.82 -3.29
CA THR A 125 -3.54 20.29 -2.36
C THR A 125 -2.40 19.60 -3.11
N VAL A 126 -2.70 18.73 -4.09
CA VAL A 126 -1.67 18.09 -4.93
C VAL A 126 -0.86 19.13 -5.71
N VAL A 127 -1.50 20.08 -6.36
CA VAL A 127 -0.82 21.16 -7.11
C VAL A 127 0.06 22.00 -6.18
N PHE A 128 -0.45 22.37 -5.00
CA PHE A 128 0.32 23.12 -4.01
C PHE A 128 1.58 22.37 -3.58
N VAL A 129 1.44 21.10 -3.14
CA VAL A 129 2.61 20.31 -2.70
C VAL A 129 3.55 20.01 -3.86
N GLN A 130 3.05 19.75 -5.06
CA GLN A 130 3.87 19.57 -6.26
C GLN A 130 4.65 20.83 -6.63
N CYS A 131 4.09 22.02 -6.42
CA CYS A 131 4.81 23.29 -6.53
C CYS A 131 5.92 23.44 -5.47
N LEU A 132 5.67 22.99 -4.23
CA LEU A 132 6.68 23.00 -3.16
C LEU A 132 7.89 22.12 -3.50
N GLU A 133 7.71 21.00 -4.21
CA GLU A 133 8.83 20.12 -4.60
C GLU A 133 9.88 20.81 -5.49
N PHE A 134 9.48 21.74 -6.36
CA PHE A 134 10.41 22.49 -7.21
C PHE A 134 11.28 23.49 -6.41
N VAL A 135 10.81 23.97 -5.27
CA VAL A 135 11.49 24.99 -4.45
C VAL A 135 12.22 24.35 -3.26
N PHE A 136 11.64 23.31 -2.70
CA PHE A 136 12.03 22.70 -1.43
C PHE A 136 12.35 21.21 -1.59
N GLU A 137 13.02 20.81 -2.68
CA GLU A 137 13.33 19.39 -2.93
C GLU A 137 14.05 18.69 -1.75
N ARG A 138 13.61 17.46 -1.43
CA ARG A 138 14.23 16.62 -0.40
C ARG A 138 15.39 15.82 -0.98
N HIS A 139 15.15 15.13 -2.09
CA HIS A 139 16.10 14.27 -2.78
C HIS A 139 16.12 14.57 -4.28
N ALA A 140 17.27 15.00 -4.80
CA ALA A 140 17.44 15.25 -6.24
C ALA A 140 17.23 13.98 -7.10
N GLY A 141 17.41 12.79 -6.51
CA GLY A 141 17.12 11.51 -7.16
C GLY A 141 15.64 11.19 -7.33
N TRP A 142 14.73 11.99 -6.74
CA TRP A 142 13.28 11.82 -6.90
C TRP A 142 12.66 12.82 -7.89
N ARG A 143 13.47 13.62 -8.59
CA ARG A 143 12.99 14.59 -9.58
C ARG A 143 12.19 13.91 -10.69
N MET A 144 10.90 14.23 -10.74
CA MET A 144 9.96 13.70 -11.71
C MET A 144 10.27 14.21 -13.13
N ASN A 145 10.28 13.30 -14.11
CA ASN A 145 10.33 13.66 -15.53
C ASN A 145 8.94 13.66 -16.19
N TRP A 146 8.81 14.20 -17.41
CA TRP A 146 7.52 14.31 -18.12
C TRP A 146 6.80 12.95 -18.32
N ARG A 147 7.52 11.84 -18.53
CA ARG A 147 6.91 10.50 -18.69
C ARG A 147 6.42 9.93 -17.36
N GLU A 148 6.95 10.41 -16.24
CA GLU A 148 6.43 10.12 -14.91
C GLU A 148 5.21 11.00 -14.66
N PHE A 149 5.32 12.31 -14.79
CA PHE A 149 4.18 13.24 -14.65
C PHE A 149 2.95 12.81 -15.45
N ALA A 150 3.09 12.43 -16.72
CA ALA A 150 1.96 11.95 -17.54
C ALA A 150 1.34 10.62 -17.05
N THR A 151 2.12 9.76 -16.38
CA THR A 151 1.62 8.52 -15.77
C THR A 151 0.97 8.79 -14.42
N ASP A 152 1.60 9.63 -13.62
CA ASP A 152 1.13 10.06 -12.30
C ASP A 152 -0.22 10.81 -12.45
N LEU A 153 -0.34 11.69 -13.46
CA LEU A 153 -1.59 12.36 -13.83
C LEU A 153 -2.68 11.39 -14.33
N PHE A 154 -2.31 10.36 -15.12
CA PHE A 154 -3.24 9.29 -15.50
C PHE A 154 -3.78 8.56 -14.27
N TYR A 155 -2.91 8.17 -13.34
CA TYR A 155 -3.29 7.45 -12.12
C TYR A 155 -4.12 8.32 -11.17
N PHE A 156 -3.76 9.60 -11.02
CA PHE A 156 -4.54 10.58 -10.29
C PHE A 156 -5.98 10.68 -10.86
N GLY A 157 -6.13 10.91 -12.17
CA GLY A 157 -7.45 10.93 -12.82
C GLY A 157 -8.20 9.60 -12.68
N PHE A 158 -7.52 8.48 -12.89
CA PHE A 158 -8.09 7.14 -12.74
C PHE A 158 -8.60 6.88 -11.31
N PHE A 159 -7.89 7.35 -10.28
CA PHE A 159 -8.30 7.23 -8.90
C PHE A 159 -9.61 7.99 -8.63
N PHE A 160 -9.69 9.28 -9.00
CA PHE A 160 -10.90 10.07 -8.75
C PHE A 160 -12.10 9.64 -9.60
N PHE A 161 -11.92 9.36 -10.89
CA PHE A 161 -13.04 9.06 -11.79
C PHE A 161 -13.47 7.59 -11.83
N VAL A 162 -12.53 6.64 -11.71
CA VAL A 162 -12.85 5.20 -11.83
C VAL A 162 -12.89 4.54 -10.45
N ILE A 163 -11.84 4.69 -9.64
CA ILE A 163 -11.81 4.07 -8.30
C ILE A 163 -12.83 4.73 -7.37
N GLY A 164 -12.96 6.06 -7.39
CA GLY A 164 -13.99 6.79 -6.63
C GLY A 164 -15.40 6.34 -6.98
N TRP A 165 -15.71 6.23 -8.27
CA TRP A 165 -17.01 5.71 -8.74
C TRP A 165 -17.25 4.25 -8.32
N LEU A 166 -16.25 3.38 -8.44
CA LEU A 166 -16.35 1.98 -7.99
C LEU A 166 -16.55 1.89 -6.47
N SER A 167 -15.84 2.70 -5.68
CA SER A 167 -15.98 2.76 -4.22
C SER A 167 -17.37 3.21 -3.81
N ASP A 168 -17.92 4.27 -4.41
CA ASP A 168 -19.29 4.68 -4.09
C ASP A 168 -20.34 3.65 -4.53
N THR A 169 -20.23 3.13 -5.76
CA THR A 169 -21.21 2.18 -6.33
C THR A 169 -21.21 0.83 -5.61
N LEU A 170 -20.04 0.30 -5.23
CA LEU A 170 -19.91 -1.06 -4.69
C LEU A 170 -19.83 -1.11 -3.16
N ILE A 171 -19.48 0.00 -2.51
CA ILE A 171 -19.26 0.05 -1.05
C ILE A 171 -20.13 1.12 -0.41
N ASN A 172 -19.95 2.40 -0.73
CA ASN A 172 -20.56 3.46 0.08
C ASN A 172 -22.09 3.56 -0.11
N SER A 173 -22.64 3.37 -1.32
CA SER A 173 -24.10 3.33 -1.53
C SER A 173 -24.74 2.11 -0.86
N PRO A 174 -24.27 0.87 -1.09
CA PRO A 174 -24.80 -0.28 -0.35
C PRO A 174 -24.69 -0.17 1.17
N LEU A 175 -23.66 0.50 1.71
CA LEU A 175 -23.56 0.77 3.14
C LEU A 175 -24.59 1.82 3.62
N ARG A 176 -24.87 2.86 2.84
CA ARG A 176 -25.95 3.83 3.15
C ARG A 176 -27.32 3.16 3.11
N GLU A 177 -27.59 2.34 2.10
CA GLU A 177 -28.83 1.55 1.97
C GLU A 177 -28.99 0.55 3.13
N LEU A 178 -27.92 -0.15 3.52
CA LEU A 178 -27.90 -1.03 4.70
C LEU A 178 -28.16 -0.25 5.99
N LYS A 179 -27.54 0.93 6.14
CA LYS A 179 -27.70 1.82 7.29
C LYS A 179 -29.17 2.21 7.48
N GLU A 180 -29.81 2.67 6.40
CA GLU A 180 -31.24 3.01 6.38
C GLU A 180 -32.13 1.79 6.66
N ALA A 181 -31.91 0.68 5.94
CA ALA A 181 -32.73 -0.52 6.05
C ALA A 181 -32.69 -1.20 7.43
N TRP A 182 -31.57 -1.09 8.14
CA TRP A 182 -31.37 -1.70 9.47
C TRP A 182 -31.50 -0.68 10.62
N GLY A 183 -31.79 0.59 10.32
CA GLY A 183 -31.91 1.65 11.34
C GLY A 183 -30.60 1.93 12.09
N ILE A 184 -29.45 1.75 11.43
CA ILE A 184 -28.14 2.00 12.02
C ILE A 184 -27.96 3.52 12.14
N GLY A 185 -27.98 4.03 13.37
CA GLY A 185 -27.84 5.45 13.67
C GLY A 185 -26.76 5.71 14.71
N THR A 186 -26.01 6.77 14.49
CA THR A 186 -25.03 7.37 15.41
C THR A 186 -25.27 8.89 15.55
N PRO A 187 -26.52 9.38 15.78
CA PRO A 187 -26.81 10.82 15.78
C PRO A 187 -25.99 11.60 16.82
N TRP A 188 -25.61 10.96 17.93
CA TRP A 188 -24.68 11.49 18.93
C TRP A 188 -23.32 11.91 18.36
N LEU A 189 -22.89 11.35 17.22
CA LEU A 189 -21.65 11.71 16.52
C LEU A 189 -21.82 13.01 15.73
N ALA A 190 -22.95 13.18 15.02
CA ALA A 190 -23.28 14.41 14.30
C ALA A 190 -23.49 15.62 15.24
N GLU A 191 -23.81 15.38 16.51
CA GLU A 191 -23.89 16.38 17.58
C GLU A 191 -22.53 16.77 18.19
N LEU A 192 -21.46 16.01 17.93
CA LEU A 192 -20.12 16.36 18.45
C LEU A 192 -19.56 17.61 17.74
N PRO A 193 -18.64 18.36 18.38
CA PRO A 193 -17.95 19.46 17.72
C PRO A 193 -17.29 19.04 16.41
N TYR A 194 -17.38 19.88 15.37
CA TYR A 194 -16.85 19.65 14.01
C TYR A 194 -15.45 19.00 13.98
N LEU A 195 -14.50 19.51 14.76
CA LEU A 195 -13.13 18.95 14.82
C LEU A 195 -13.08 17.52 15.38
N LEU A 196 -13.95 17.19 16.33
CA LEU A 196 -14.03 15.85 16.90
C LEU A 196 -14.66 14.86 15.93
N GLN A 197 -15.69 15.27 15.18
CA GLN A 197 -16.24 14.48 14.07
C GLN A 197 -15.17 14.17 13.02
N ALA A 198 -14.44 15.19 12.56
CA ALA A 198 -13.38 15.03 11.56
C ALA A 198 -12.23 14.13 12.06
N LEU A 199 -11.84 14.26 13.34
CA LEU A 199 -10.81 13.40 13.94
C LEU A 199 -11.28 11.94 14.09
N ILE A 200 -12.51 11.69 14.51
CA ILE A 200 -13.08 10.33 14.62
C ILE A 200 -13.13 9.67 13.24
N ALA A 201 -13.62 10.39 12.23
CA ALA A 201 -13.69 9.90 10.86
C ALA A 201 -12.29 9.56 10.31
N LEU A 202 -11.31 10.44 10.51
CA LEU A 202 -9.93 10.24 10.04
C LEU A 202 -9.28 9.03 10.72
N PHE A 203 -9.32 8.96 12.05
CA PHE A 203 -8.68 7.87 12.80
C PHE A 203 -9.36 6.52 12.53
N LEU A 204 -10.69 6.48 12.41
CA LEU A 204 -11.42 5.23 12.13
C LEU A 204 -11.17 4.73 10.71
N PHE A 205 -11.16 5.61 9.71
CA PHE A 205 -10.80 5.23 8.34
C PHE A 205 -9.37 4.69 8.28
N GLU A 206 -8.42 5.41 8.88
CA GLU A 206 -7.01 5.03 8.93
C GLU A 206 -6.74 3.76 9.75
N LEU A 207 -7.59 3.41 10.71
CA LEU A 207 -7.51 2.11 11.40
C LEU A 207 -7.79 0.95 10.44
N GLY A 208 -8.80 1.10 9.57
CA GLY A 208 -9.09 0.14 8.50
C GLY A 208 -7.92 0.06 7.49
N GLN A 209 -7.41 1.22 7.06
CA GLN A 209 -6.28 1.30 6.13
C GLN A 209 -5.00 0.69 6.71
N TYR A 210 -4.70 0.93 7.99
CA TYR A 210 -3.57 0.31 8.68
C TYR A 210 -3.60 -1.22 8.57
N TRP A 211 -4.75 -1.85 8.83
CA TRP A 211 -4.89 -3.30 8.74
C TRP A 211 -4.89 -3.82 7.31
N MET A 212 -5.51 -3.10 6.35
CA MET A 212 -5.45 -3.44 4.92
C MET A 212 -4.01 -3.42 4.40
N HIS A 213 -3.29 -2.33 4.68
CA HIS A 213 -1.91 -2.14 4.24
C HIS A 213 -0.96 -3.14 4.92
N ARG A 214 -1.12 -3.37 6.23
CA ARG A 214 -0.40 -4.44 6.94
C ARG A 214 -0.71 -5.81 6.33
N ALA A 215 -1.95 -6.11 5.94
CA ALA A 215 -2.29 -7.36 5.27
C ALA A 215 -1.66 -7.47 3.88
N MET A 216 -1.59 -6.37 3.11
CA MET A 216 -0.88 -6.31 1.82
C MET A 216 0.60 -6.69 1.97
N HIS A 217 1.29 -6.27 3.02
CA HIS A 217 2.67 -6.70 3.26
C HIS A 217 2.82 -8.12 3.83
N ASN A 218 1.80 -8.66 4.48
CA ASN A 218 1.91 -9.91 5.25
C ASN A 218 1.20 -11.11 4.60
N TRP A 219 0.45 -10.93 3.51
CA TRP A 219 -0.29 -12.01 2.83
C TRP A 219 -0.17 -11.93 1.30
N THR A 220 0.38 -12.98 0.69
CA THR A 220 0.81 -13.00 -0.73
C THR A 220 -0.25 -12.56 -1.76
N PRO A 221 -1.54 -12.93 -1.67
CA PRO A 221 -2.56 -12.49 -2.63
C PRO A 221 -2.77 -10.97 -2.65
N LEU A 222 -2.69 -10.30 -1.50
CA LEU A 222 -2.75 -8.83 -1.40
C LEU A 222 -1.39 -8.19 -1.70
N TRP A 223 -0.29 -8.84 -1.33
CA TRP A 223 1.04 -8.40 -1.76
C TRP A 223 1.16 -8.32 -3.28
N LEU A 224 0.59 -9.28 -4.00
CA LEU A 224 0.61 -9.31 -5.47
C LEU A 224 -0.13 -8.13 -6.13
N THR A 225 -1.08 -7.49 -5.45
CA THR A 225 -1.72 -6.26 -5.96
C THR A 225 -0.94 -5.01 -5.53
N HIS A 226 -0.30 -5.01 -4.37
CA HIS A 226 0.38 -3.86 -3.80
C HIS A 226 1.88 -3.73 -4.16
N ALA A 227 2.56 -4.82 -4.51
CA ALA A 227 3.94 -4.81 -4.96
C ALA A 227 4.23 -3.80 -6.11
N PRO A 228 3.35 -3.59 -7.11
CA PRO A 228 3.46 -2.49 -8.08
C PRO A 228 3.70 -1.10 -7.49
N HIS A 229 3.05 -0.75 -6.38
CA HIS A 229 3.27 0.50 -5.66
C HIS A 229 4.68 0.53 -5.01
N HIS A 230 5.17 -0.61 -4.52
CA HIS A 230 6.55 -0.75 -4.07
C HIS A 230 7.61 -0.73 -5.19
N HIS A 231 7.25 -0.80 -6.48
CA HIS A 231 8.20 -0.56 -7.59
C HIS A 231 8.46 0.93 -7.88
N LEU A 232 7.90 1.86 -7.10
CA LEU A 232 8.13 3.29 -7.26
C LEU A 232 9.59 3.68 -6.95
N THR A 233 10.31 4.12 -7.99
CA THR A 233 11.74 4.47 -7.94
C THR A 233 12.02 5.89 -7.44
N GLN A 234 10.96 6.69 -7.28
CA GLN A 234 10.94 8.06 -6.76
C GLN A 234 9.60 8.33 -6.07
N LEU A 235 9.62 9.24 -5.09
CA LEU A 235 8.42 9.71 -4.39
C LEU A 235 8.12 11.17 -4.77
N ASN A 236 6.84 11.48 -5.00
CA ASN A 236 6.29 12.82 -5.21
C ASN A 236 4.82 12.90 -4.76
N ALA A 237 4.26 14.11 -4.74
CA ALA A 237 2.90 14.45 -4.30
C ALA A 237 1.75 13.58 -4.89
N MET A 238 1.93 12.94 -6.05
CA MET A 238 0.93 12.08 -6.69
C MET A 238 1.15 10.57 -6.46
N LYS A 239 2.24 10.15 -5.81
CA LYS A 239 2.60 8.72 -5.75
C LYS A 239 1.64 7.82 -4.97
N GLY A 240 0.93 8.37 -3.98
CA GLY A 240 -0.12 7.64 -3.25
C GLY A 240 -1.29 7.15 -4.11
N TYR A 241 -1.42 7.64 -5.35
CA TYR A 241 -2.48 7.23 -6.29
C TYR A 241 -2.01 6.19 -7.32
N ILE A 242 -0.74 5.76 -7.29
CA ILE A 242 -0.14 4.86 -8.29
C ILE A 242 -0.06 3.44 -7.73
N GLY A 243 -0.72 2.50 -8.39
CA GLY A 243 -0.75 1.11 -7.96
C GLY A 243 -1.46 0.17 -8.93
N ASN A 244 -1.82 -1.01 -8.45
CA ASN A 244 -2.74 -1.89 -9.16
C ASN A 244 -4.20 -1.43 -8.95
N PRO A 245 -5.11 -1.53 -9.95
CA PRO A 245 -6.52 -1.16 -9.74
C PRO A 245 -7.22 -1.87 -8.58
N ILE A 246 -6.84 -3.13 -8.28
CA ILE A 246 -7.40 -3.89 -7.15
C ILE A 246 -6.91 -3.30 -5.82
N GLU A 247 -5.62 -2.98 -5.72
CA GLU A 247 -5.05 -2.29 -4.56
C GLU A 247 -5.71 -0.93 -4.34
N LEU A 248 -5.76 -0.08 -5.36
CA LEU A 248 -6.37 1.25 -5.29
C LEU A 248 -7.84 1.19 -4.87
N PHE A 249 -8.59 0.19 -5.34
CA PHE A 249 -9.95 -0.08 -4.86
C PHE A 249 -9.96 -0.49 -3.39
N LEU A 250 -9.14 -1.47 -2.97
CA LEU A 250 -9.10 -1.95 -1.59
C LEU A 250 -8.74 -0.84 -0.57
N ILE A 251 -7.82 0.06 -0.90
CA ILE A 251 -7.46 1.20 -0.04
C ILE A 251 -8.48 2.35 -0.08
N SER A 252 -9.49 2.28 -0.95
CA SER A 252 -10.64 3.19 -0.97
C SER A 252 -11.82 2.72 -0.11
N ILE A 253 -11.78 1.49 0.41
CA ILE A 253 -12.85 0.90 1.22
C ILE A 253 -12.82 1.46 2.65
N GLY A 254 -13.98 1.81 3.19
CA GLY A 254 -14.13 2.20 4.58
C GLY A 254 -15.56 1.96 5.09
N VAL A 255 -15.75 2.11 6.40
CA VAL A 255 -17.07 1.96 7.07
C VAL A 255 -17.73 3.29 7.41
N ILE A 256 -17.13 4.42 7.00
CA ILE A 256 -17.56 5.77 7.38
C ILE A 256 -18.99 6.08 6.87
N ALA A 257 -19.43 5.46 5.77
CA ALA A 257 -20.79 5.56 5.24
C ALA A 257 -21.88 5.04 6.21
N LEU A 258 -21.54 4.24 7.22
CA LEU A 258 -22.47 3.79 8.27
C LEU A 258 -22.69 4.82 9.38
N LEU A 259 -21.90 5.89 9.43
CA LEU A 259 -21.91 6.89 10.50
C LEU A 259 -22.77 8.11 10.14
N ASP A 260 -23.19 8.85 11.16
CA ASP A 260 -23.78 10.18 11.03
C ASP A 260 -22.69 11.21 11.33
N ILE A 261 -22.14 11.79 10.25
CA ILE A 261 -21.08 12.81 10.29
C ILE A 261 -21.53 13.94 9.37
N ASN A 262 -21.41 15.17 9.82
CA ASN A 262 -21.76 16.35 9.03
C ASN A 262 -20.82 16.46 7.81
N LEU A 263 -21.36 16.91 6.67
CA LEU A 263 -20.66 16.83 5.38
C LEU A 263 -19.34 17.63 5.37
N ASP A 264 -19.31 18.76 6.07
CA ASP A 264 -18.13 19.58 6.32
C ASP A 264 -17.04 18.81 7.08
N ALA A 265 -17.39 18.14 8.18
CA ALA A 265 -16.47 17.34 8.98
C ALA A 265 -15.97 16.10 8.22
N LEU A 266 -16.83 15.47 7.41
CA LEU A 266 -16.46 14.36 6.54
C LEU A 266 -15.46 14.80 5.47
N PHE A 267 -15.74 15.90 4.77
CA PHE A 267 -14.86 16.43 3.73
C PHE A 267 -13.54 16.93 4.31
N ALA A 268 -13.56 17.53 5.51
CA ALA A 268 -12.37 17.87 6.26
C ALA A 268 -11.52 16.64 6.60
N SER A 269 -12.12 15.58 7.13
CA SER A 269 -11.44 14.30 7.40
C SER A 269 -10.77 13.73 6.14
N ILE A 270 -11.51 13.62 5.03
CA ILE A 270 -11.01 13.07 3.76
C ILE A 270 -9.84 13.90 3.24
N THR A 271 -9.96 15.22 3.22
CA THR A 271 -8.94 16.12 2.65
C THR A 271 -7.73 16.30 3.57
N VAL A 272 -7.90 16.26 4.89
CA VAL A 272 -6.78 16.21 5.85
C VAL A 272 -6.00 14.90 5.70
N GLY A 273 -6.66 13.75 5.68
CA GLY A 273 -6.01 12.46 5.44
C GLY A 273 -5.25 12.45 4.12
N SER A 274 -5.92 12.85 3.03
CA SER A 274 -5.29 13.00 1.71
C SER A 274 -4.08 13.94 1.74
N ALA A 275 -4.16 15.09 2.41
CA ALA A 275 -3.05 16.03 2.51
C ALA A 275 -1.84 15.43 3.23
N ILE A 276 -2.05 14.66 4.31
CA ILE A 276 -0.96 13.97 5.00
C ILE A 276 -0.34 12.91 4.09
N ALA A 277 -1.15 12.08 3.43
CA ALA A 277 -0.67 11.05 2.51
C ALA A 277 0.12 11.65 1.33
N ILE A 278 -0.37 12.76 0.75
CA ILE A 278 0.33 13.56 -0.26
C ILE A 278 1.69 14.02 0.27
N TYR A 279 1.74 14.61 1.47
CA TYR A 279 2.99 15.01 2.09
C TYR A 279 3.92 13.82 2.37
N ALA A 280 3.43 12.69 2.87
CA ALA A 280 4.22 11.50 3.17
C ALA A 280 4.93 10.93 1.92
N HIS A 281 4.34 11.12 0.74
CA HIS A 281 4.95 10.79 -0.55
C HIS A 281 5.72 11.95 -1.19
N ALA A 282 5.64 13.18 -0.69
CA ALA A 282 6.19 14.33 -1.41
C ALA A 282 7.72 14.38 -1.39
N ASN A 283 8.32 14.87 -2.48
CA ASN A 283 9.73 15.25 -2.52
C ASN A 283 10.00 16.60 -1.83
N VAL A 284 9.26 16.93 -0.77
CA VAL A 284 9.40 18.20 -0.03
C VAL A 284 10.30 17.98 1.19
N ARG A 285 11.26 18.88 1.41
CA ARG A 285 12.20 18.85 2.54
C ARG A 285 11.58 19.38 3.84
N ALA A 286 10.39 18.90 4.18
CA ALA A 286 9.70 19.21 5.43
C ALA A 286 9.96 18.11 6.46
N ASP A 287 10.43 18.49 7.64
CA ASP A 287 10.55 17.64 8.82
C ASP A 287 9.65 18.23 9.92
N PRO A 288 8.34 17.89 9.94
CA PRO A 288 7.37 18.58 10.78
C PRO A 288 7.59 18.34 12.28
N PRO A 289 6.97 19.17 13.15
CA PRO A 289 7.17 19.10 14.60
C PRO A 289 6.91 17.71 15.19
N ILE A 290 7.52 17.42 16.35
CA ILE A 290 7.44 16.11 17.02
C ILE A 290 6.00 15.64 17.25
N TRP A 291 5.08 16.57 17.61
CA TRP A 291 3.66 16.24 17.78
C TRP A 291 3.01 15.74 16.48
N TYR A 292 3.37 16.33 15.33
CA TYR A 292 2.88 15.89 14.02
C TYR A 292 3.42 14.49 13.74
N GLY A 293 4.74 14.29 13.81
CA GLY A 293 5.36 12.98 13.58
C GLY A 293 4.99 11.90 14.61
N PHE A 294 4.32 12.26 15.72
CA PHE A 294 3.75 11.30 16.65
C PHE A 294 2.44 10.71 16.15
N PHE A 295 1.51 11.56 15.67
CA PHE A 295 0.17 11.14 15.23
C PHE A 295 0.08 10.85 13.73
N PHE A 296 0.76 11.63 12.91
CA PHE A 296 0.61 11.70 11.47
C PHE A 296 1.88 11.25 10.73
N THR A 297 1.68 10.59 9.60
CA THR A 297 2.75 10.02 8.79
C THR A 297 3.61 11.11 8.15
N THR A 298 4.93 10.93 8.22
CA THR A 298 5.90 11.86 7.61
C THR A 298 6.62 11.21 6.44
N ILE A 299 7.22 12.05 5.58
CA ILE A 299 8.09 11.64 4.47
C ILE A 299 9.18 10.66 4.95
N ARG A 300 9.69 10.85 6.17
CA ARG A 300 10.72 10.01 6.76
C ARG A 300 10.20 8.60 7.03
N ASN A 301 9.02 8.48 7.67
CA ASN A 301 8.40 7.18 7.95
C ASN A 301 8.05 6.42 6.67
N HIS A 302 7.44 7.10 5.72
CA HIS A 302 6.90 6.46 4.52
C HIS A 302 7.98 6.17 3.46
N SER A 303 9.01 7.01 3.33
CA SER A 303 10.18 6.67 2.49
C SER A 303 11.00 5.51 3.02
N LEU A 304 11.08 5.31 4.35
CA LEU A 304 11.66 4.10 4.93
C LEU A 304 10.85 2.87 4.54
N HIS A 305 9.52 2.95 4.63
CA HIS A 305 8.60 1.91 4.21
C HIS A 305 8.74 1.57 2.71
N HIS A 306 9.07 2.54 1.86
CA HIS A 306 9.39 2.33 0.44
C HIS A 306 10.84 1.91 0.13
N THR A 307 11.67 1.60 1.13
CA THR A 307 13.11 1.43 0.90
C THR A 307 13.46 0.25 -0.02
N ALA A 308 14.43 0.50 -0.90
CA ALA A 308 15.08 -0.52 -1.72
C ALA A 308 16.10 -1.37 -0.93
N THR A 309 16.52 -0.93 0.25
CA THR A 309 17.74 -1.41 0.91
C THR A 309 17.52 -2.53 1.92
N SER A 310 16.27 -2.85 2.26
CA SER A 310 15.90 -3.91 3.20
C SER A 310 14.41 -4.22 3.02
N TYR A 311 14.09 -5.46 2.68
CA TYR A 311 12.70 -5.91 2.58
C TYR A 311 11.99 -5.89 3.94
N GLU A 312 12.70 -6.21 5.02
CA GLU A 312 12.14 -6.13 6.39
C GLU A 312 11.81 -4.69 6.79
N ASP A 313 12.50 -3.69 6.23
CA ASP A 313 12.22 -2.28 6.50
C ASP A 313 10.98 -1.78 5.75
N THR A 314 10.48 -2.50 4.74
CA THR A 314 9.16 -2.21 4.15
C THR A 314 8.01 -2.83 4.96
N ARG A 315 8.30 -3.61 6.00
CA ARG A 315 7.30 -4.27 6.86
C ARG A 315 7.03 -3.49 8.15
N CYS A 316 7.11 -2.16 8.07
CA CYS A 316 6.88 -1.21 9.16
C CYS A 316 6.21 0.07 8.63
N ASN A 317 5.71 0.94 9.51
CA ASN A 317 5.09 2.23 9.15
C ASN A 317 3.93 2.10 8.14
N TYR A 318 2.95 1.23 8.43
CA TYR A 318 1.79 0.95 7.58
C TYR A 318 0.72 2.06 7.56
N GLY A 319 0.70 2.97 8.53
CA GLY A 319 -0.22 4.11 8.56
C GLY A 319 0.06 5.05 7.39
N ASN A 320 -0.90 5.18 6.46
CA ASN A 320 -0.76 6.05 5.29
C ASN A 320 -0.80 7.52 5.69
N SER A 321 -1.79 7.89 6.51
CA SER A 321 -1.96 9.24 7.07
C SER A 321 -1.69 9.28 8.58
N VAL A 322 -2.05 8.22 9.32
CA VAL A 322 -2.01 8.19 10.80
C VAL A 322 -1.00 7.13 11.30
N ILE A 323 0.26 7.55 11.46
CA ILE A 323 1.36 6.73 12.02
C ILE A 323 1.13 6.33 13.49
N PHE A 324 0.17 6.94 14.18
CA PHE A 324 -0.22 6.55 15.54
C PHE A 324 -0.56 5.04 15.64
N TRP A 325 -1.21 4.47 14.61
CA TRP A 325 -1.57 3.05 14.61
C TRP A 325 -0.34 2.14 14.61
N ASP A 326 0.74 2.49 13.92
CA ASP A 326 2.02 1.77 14.01
C ASP A 326 2.65 1.83 15.39
N ARG A 327 2.49 2.95 16.11
CA ARG A 327 2.96 3.07 17.50
C ARG A 327 2.16 2.18 18.44
N LEU A 328 0.84 2.15 18.27
CA LEU A 328 -0.07 1.35 19.09
C LEU A 328 0.11 -0.16 18.86
N PHE A 329 0.26 -0.58 17.60
CA PHE A 329 0.35 -1.99 17.20
C PHE A 329 1.77 -2.52 17.00
N GLY A 330 2.79 -1.76 17.44
CA GLY A 330 4.19 -2.20 17.53
C GLY A 330 4.92 -2.34 16.19
N THR A 331 4.49 -1.61 15.15
CA THR A 331 5.08 -1.65 13.79
C THR A 331 5.77 -0.35 13.38
N TYR A 332 5.89 0.63 14.29
CA TYR A 332 6.60 1.88 14.05
C TYR A 332 8.12 1.67 14.00
N LYS A 333 8.77 2.24 12.99
CA LYS A 333 10.23 2.31 12.87
C LYS A 333 10.68 3.71 12.48
N GLU A 334 11.55 4.28 13.30
CA GLU A 334 12.17 5.57 13.02
C GLU A 334 13.30 5.42 11.99
N GLY A 335 13.26 6.24 10.93
CA GLY A 335 14.24 6.21 9.85
C GLY A 335 13.79 7.05 8.65
N GLU A 336 14.52 6.92 7.54
CA GLU A 336 14.23 7.53 6.24
C GLU A 336 15.01 6.73 5.18
N SER A 337 14.50 6.62 3.95
CA SER A 337 15.31 6.14 2.82
C SER A 337 15.28 7.10 1.65
N ALA A 338 16.45 7.46 1.14
CA ALA A 338 16.57 8.18 -0.13
C ALA A 338 16.48 7.24 -1.34
N ILE A 339 16.70 5.93 -1.14
CA ILE A 339 16.74 4.92 -2.18
C ILE A 339 15.47 4.07 -2.05
N VAL A 340 14.48 4.41 -2.87
CA VAL A 340 13.17 3.73 -2.90
C VAL A 340 13.02 2.83 -4.12
N GLY A 341 12.04 1.94 -4.05
CA GLY A 341 11.68 0.96 -5.08
C GLY A 341 12.24 -0.43 -4.77
N GLN A 342 11.42 -1.47 -4.88
CA GLN A 342 11.81 -2.86 -4.67
C GLN A 342 12.35 -3.53 -5.96
N ASP A 343 12.77 -4.79 -5.80
CA ASP A 343 13.48 -5.61 -6.79
C ASP A 343 14.66 -4.85 -7.44
N ASP A 344 14.84 -4.97 -8.75
CA ASP A 344 15.88 -4.30 -9.54
C ASP A 344 15.71 -2.76 -9.61
N ARG A 345 14.79 -2.18 -8.83
CA ARG A 345 14.36 -0.78 -8.92
C ARG A 345 13.93 -0.41 -10.34
N LYS A 346 13.30 -1.35 -11.02
CA LYS A 346 12.74 -1.17 -12.36
C LYS A 346 11.32 -0.59 -12.24
N ARG A 347 11.12 0.62 -12.75
CA ARG A 347 9.78 1.21 -12.93
C ARG A 347 8.93 0.33 -13.84
N LEU A 348 7.72 0.03 -13.40
CA LEU A 348 6.73 -0.74 -14.17
C LEU A 348 5.85 0.18 -15.03
N SER A 349 5.61 -0.22 -16.27
CA SER A 349 4.55 0.36 -17.11
C SER A 349 3.16 0.07 -16.55
N ILE A 350 2.15 0.88 -16.92
CA ILE A 350 0.74 0.68 -16.49
C ILE A 350 0.30 -0.77 -16.72
N ARG A 351 0.62 -1.35 -17.88
CA ARG A 351 0.32 -2.76 -18.20
C ARG A 351 1.03 -3.75 -17.27
N GLU A 352 2.30 -3.53 -16.94
CA GLU A 352 3.05 -4.38 -16.00
C GLU A 352 2.51 -4.28 -14.57
N GLN A 353 2.02 -3.11 -14.14
CA GLN A 353 1.38 -2.92 -12.83
C GLN A 353 0.03 -3.61 -12.76
N TRP A 354 -0.83 -3.43 -13.78
CA TRP A 354 -2.17 -4.01 -13.83
C TRP A 354 -2.15 -5.54 -13.91
N LEU A 355 -1.22 -6.10 -14.70
CA LEU A 355 -1.05 -7.56 -14.85
C LEU A 355 -0.15 -8.19 -13.78
N PHE A 356 0.39 -7.42 -12.83
CA PHE A 356 1.32 -7.93 -11.81
C PHE A 356 0.78 -9.13 -11.02
N PRO A 357 -0.49 -9.15 -10.54
CA PRO A 357 -1.02 -10.28 -9.79
C PRO A 357 -1.08 -11.59 -10.59
N LEU A 358 -1.06 -11.50 -11.91
CA LEU A 358 -1.11 -12.66 -12.81
C LEU A 358 0.28 -13.21 -13.15
N ARG A 359 1.38 -12.54 -12.76
CA ARG A 359 2.77 -12.98 -13.06
C ARG A 359 3.03 -14.44 -12.66
N PRO A 360 2.73 -14.91 -11.43
CA PRO A 360 3.03 -16.29 -11.04
C PRO A 360 2.30 -17.35 -11.89
N TRP A 361 1.14 -17.00 -12.46
CA TRP A 361 0.39 -17.87 -13.37
C TRP A 361 0.93 -17.80 -14.81
N LEU A 362 1.31 -16.60 -15.28
CA LEU A 362 1.93 -16.40 -16.58
C LEU A 362 3.28 -17.11 -16.69
N GLU A 363 4.09 -17.08 -15.63
CA GLU A 363 5.39 -17.74 -15.55
C GLU A 363 5.24 -19.26 -15.55
N ARG A 364 4.33 -19.82 -14.73
CA ARG A 364 3.98 -21.25 -14.76
C ARG A 364 3.52 -21.72 -16.14
N ARG A 365 2.78 -20.89 -16.89
CA ARG A 365 2.33 -21.21 -18.25
C ARG A 365 3.44 -21.16 -19.31
N LYS A 366 4.51 -20.39 -19.10
CA LYS A 366 5.70 -20.41 -19.97
C LYS A 366 6.53 -21.65 -19.74
N ALA A 367 6.82 -21.97 -18.47
CA ALA A 367 7.58 -23.17 -18.06
C ALA A 367 6.88 -24.53 -18.35
N VAL A 368 5.70 -24.52 -18.99
CA VAL A 368 4.97 -25.71 -19.47
C VAL A 368 4.92 -25.75 -21.01
N ARG A 369 5.39 -24.69 -21.68
CA ARG A 369 5.47 -24.55 -23.14
C ARG A 369 6.91 -24.66 -23.68
N ASP A 370 7.88 -24.35 -22.84
CA ASP A 370 9.31 -24.55 -23.03
C ASP A 370 9.74 -25.92 -22.46
#